data_AF-A0A959REL8-F1
#
_entry.id   AF-A0A959REL8-F1
#
_cell.length_a   1.000
_cell.length_b   1.000
_cell.length_c   1.000
_cell.angle_alpha   90.00
_cell.angle_beta   90.00
_cell.angle_gamma   90.00
#
_symmetry.space_group_name_H-M   'P 1'
#
loop_
_entity.id
_entity.type
_entity.pdbx_description
1 polymer ?
#
loop_
_entity_poly.entity_id
_entity_poly.type
_entity_poly.pdbx_seq_one_letter_code
_entity_poly.pdbx_strand_id
1 'polypeptide(L)'
;MGKFKFILAVFVLFAVVVACNRFRDRDKDEDAEKDKDRSEKFERSGKDEDEDAEEVQMKIVYGNPYLLGNSPYVLIPVRLASTDEDIFGKLKREYFSPEQLYTRYSDSYNRLNYGNMYNVLFYNSSDSTCYSLLDRKAFINKFYIPSERGADTTQGNFIIFTLSEQDYNNDNDIDGDDGETVYKCSLYGKDVRQISPDRIQLIDWKTDDANDRIYMYITEDSNGDKKFNNDDNTMIISTSISNSGVGKEIISDSIKNSMKSLYLK
;
A
#
# COMPACT_ATOMS: atom_id res chain seq x y z
N MET A 1 62.59 25.61 -45.45
CA MET A 1 61.85 24.80 -44.45
C MET A 1 60.34 25.12 -44.34
N GLY A 2 59.73 25.92 -45.22
CA GLY A 2 58.31 26.30 -45.11
C GLY A 2 57.29 25.44 -45.89
N LYS A 3 57.71 24.60 -46.84
CA LYS A 3 56.78 23.84 -47.70
C LYS A 3 56.34 22.48 -47.13
N PHE A 4 57.11 21.90 -46.21
CA PHE A 4 56.81 20.58 -45.62
C PHE A 4 55.79 20.65 -44.47
N LYS A 5 55.73 21.78 -43.73
CA LYS A 5 54.73 21.99 -42.67
C LYS A 5 53.32 22.26 -43.23
N PHE A 6 53.20 22.78 -44.46
CA PHE A 6 51.92 23.08 -45.08
C PHE A 6 51.22 21.81 -45.61
N ILE A 7 51.97 20.85 -46.14
CA ILE A 7 51.42 19.59 -46.66
C ILE A 7 50.89 18.71 -45.51
N LEU A 8 51.58 18.66 -44.37
CA LEU A 8 51.13 17.89 -43.20
C LEU A 8 49.84 18.47 -42.58
N ALA A 9 49.67 19.79 -42.58
CA ALA A 9 48.45 20.45 -42.08
C ALA A 9 47.23 20.19 -42.98
N VAL A 10 47.42 20.08 -44.30
CA VAL A 10 46.33 19.78 -45.26
C VAL A 10 45.84 18.33 -45.13
N PHE A 11 46.73 17.38 -44.87
CA PHE A 11 46.33 15.97 -44.67
C PHE A 11 45.58 15.74 -43.34
N VAL A 12 45.96 16.43 -42.27
CA VAL A 12 45.24 16.35 -40.98
C VAL A 12 43.84 16.98 -41.09
N LEU A 13 43.69 18.08 -41.84
CA LEU A 13 42.38 18.70 -42.05
C LEU A 13 41.46 17.81 -42.90
N PHE A 14 41.99 17.12 -43.92
CA PHE A 14 41.21 16.22 -44.77
C PHE A 14 40.76 14.96 -44.01
N ALA A 15 41.60 14.41 -43.13
CA ALA A 15 41.23 13.28 -42.27
C ALA A 15 40.14 13.65 -41.25
N VAL A 16 40.18 14.86 -40.68
CA VAL A 16 39.13 15.34 -39.76
C VAL A 16 37.81 15.61 -40.49
N VAL A 17 37.83 16.18 -41.70
CA VAL A 17 36.61 16.42 -42.50
C VAL A 17 35.97 15.11 -42.97
N VAL A 18 36.76 14.10 -43.35
CA VAL A 18 36.23 12.77 -43.72
C VAL A 18 35.67 12.02 -42.51
N ALA A 19 36.26 12.17 -41.32
CA ALA A 19 35.74 11.60 -40.08
C ALA A 19 34.44 12.30 -39.61
N CYS A 20 34.35 13.63 -39.74
CA CYS A 20 33.14 14.38 -39.39
C CYS A 20 31.98 14.15 -40.37
N ASN A 21 32.24 13.94 -41.67
CA ASN A 21 31.17 13.57 -42.61
C ASN A 21 30.69 12.12 -42.39
N ARG A 22 31.59 11.17 -42.07
CA ARG A 22 31.18 9.78 -41.75
C ARG A 22 30.41 9.63 -40.44
N PHE A 23 30.53 10.57 -39.51
CA PHE A 23 29.73 10.60 -38.28
C PHE A 23 28.35 11.21 -38.55
N ARG A 24 28.27 12.28 -39.36
CA ARG A 24 27.02 12.98 -39.67
C ARG A 24 26.06 12.22 -40.59
N ASP A 25 26.58 11.32 -41.42
CA ASP A 25 25.74 10.47 -42.30
C ASP A 25 25.26 9.20 -41.57
N ARG A 26 25.88 8.80 -40.45
CA ARG A 26 25.44 7.64 -39.66
C ARG A 26 24.27 7.97 -38.73
N ASP A 27 24.19 9.21 -38.25
CA ASP A 27 23.10 9.66 -37.38
C ASP A 27 21.79 9.95 -38.16
N LYS A 28 21.87 10.30 -39.46
CA LYS A 28 20.69 10.65 -40.25
C LYS A 28 19.90 9.46 -40.78
N ASP A 29 20.54 8.32 -40.99
CA ASP A 29 19.87 7.11 -41.43
C ASP A 29 19.26 6.33 -40.24
N GLU A 30 19.86 6.39 -39.04
CA GLU A 30 19.29 5.79 -37.81
C GLU A 30 18.04 6.54 -37.28
N ASP A 31 17.98 7.87 -37.42
CA ASP A 31 16.83 8.66 -36.99
C ASP A 31 15.63 8.55 -37.95
N ALA A 32 15.89 8.43 -39.26
CA ALA A 32 14.83 8.30 -40.27
C ALA A 32 14.18 6.90 -40.31
N GLU A 33 14.92 5.85 -39.90
CA GLU A 33 14.39 4.49 -39.77
C GLU A 33 13.59 4.34 -38.45
N LYS A 34 14.00 5.02 -37.36
CA LYS A 34 13.24 5.06 -36.10
C LYS A 34 11.92 5.83 -36.19
N ASP A 35 11.85 6.92 -36.95
CA ASP A 35 10.61 7.71 -37.04
C ASP A 35 9.54 7.06 -37.92
N LYS A 36 9.91 6.26 -38.94
CA LYS A 36 8.95 5.46 -39.72
C LYS A 36 8.40 4.26 -38.92
N ASP A 37 9.26 3.59 -38.16
CA ASP A 37 8.85 2.47 -37.29
C ASP A 37 7.96 2.98 -36.13
N ARG A 38 8.18 4.22 -35.67
CA ARG A 38 7.33 4.86 -34.65
C ARG A 38 5.98 5.34 -35.20
N SER A 39 5.91 5.86 -36.44
CA SER A 39 4.63 6.26 -37.05
C SER A 39 3.79 5.06 -37.48
N GLU A 40 4.40 3.97 -37.99
CA GLU A 40 3.66 2.73 -38.28
C GLU A 40 3.24 2.00 -37.01
N LYS A 41 4.00 2.09 -35.91
CA LYS A 41 3.61 1.52 -34.60
C LYS A 41 2.51 2.33 -33.90
N PHE A 42 2.38 3.64 -34.17
CA PHE A 42 1.34 4.49 -33.59
C PHE A 42 0.03 4.46 -34.40
N GLU A 43 0.07 4.20 -35.71
CA GLU A 43 -1.14 3.99 -36.52
C GLU A 43 -1.71 2.57 -36.45
N ARG A 44 -0.95 1.62 -35.88
CA ARG A 44 -1.40 0.22 -35.65
C ARG A 44 -1.93 -0.05 -34.24
N SER A 45 -1.89 0.92 -33.32
CA SER A 45 -2.46 0.80 -31.97
C SER A 45 -3.87 1.38 -31.84
N GLY A 46 -4.56 1.61 -32.97
CA GLY A 46 -5.88 2.23 -33.02
C GLY A 46 -7.01 1.32 -33.49
N LYS A 47 -6.77 0.02 -33.68
CA LYS A 47 -7.82 -0.94 -34.08
C LYS A 47 -7.58 -2.30 -33.44
N ASP A 48 -8.61 -2.73 -32.73
CA ASP A 48 -8.91 -4.10 -32.32
C ASP A 48 -8.08 -4.63 -31.14
N GLU A 49 -8.35 -4.10 -29.94
CA GLU A 49 -8.22 -4.83 -28.68
C GLU A 49 -9.59 -4.81 -27.98
N ASP A 50 -10.58 -5.47 -28.59
CA ASP A 50 -11.52 -6.29 -27.82
C ASP A 50 -10.78 -7.61 -27.56
N GLU A 51 -9.70 -7.56 -26.77
CA GLU A 51 -9.13 -8.77 -26.20
C GLU A 51 -10.09 -9.20 -25.09
N ASP A 52 -10.67 -10.38 -25.27
CA ASP A 52 -11.36 -11.11 -24.22
C ASP A 52 -10.45 -11.13 -22.98
N ALA A 53 -10.70 -10.25 -22.02
CA ALA A 53 -9.98 -10.26 -20.76
C ALA A 53 -10.26 -11.62 -20.12
N GLU A 54 -9.26 -12.52 -20.17
CA GLU A 54 -9.37 -13.82 -19.51
C GLU A 54 -9.70 -13.57 -18.04
N GLU A 55 -10.90 -13.98 -17.63
CA GLU A 55 -11.37 -13.80 -16.27
C GLU A 55 -10.39 -14.53 -15.35
N VAL A 56 -9.57 -13.76 -14.63
CA VAL A 56 -8.55 -14.32 -13.73
C VAL A 56 -9.27 -15.08 -12.63
N GLN A 57 -9.25 -16.41 -12.74
CA GLN A 57 -9.91 -17.25 -11.75
C GLN A 57 -9.12 -17.19 -10.44
N MET A 58 -9.79 -16.75 -9.38
CA MET A 58 -9.21 -16.64 -8.04
C MET A 58 -9.62 -17.84 -7.18
N LYS A 59 -8.71 -18.30 -6.32
CA LYS A 59 -8.98 -19.29 -5.27
C LYS A 59 -8.67 -18.74 -3.89
N ILE A 60 -9.41 -19.24 -2.90
CA ILE A 60 -9.13 -18.98 -1.48
C ILE A 60 -7.86 -19.74 -1.09
N VAL A 61 -6.95 -19.05 -0.40
CA VAL A 61 -5.77 -19.65 0.22
C VAL A 61 -5.65 -19.19 1.67
N TYR A 62 -5.11 -20.07 2.52
CA TYR A 62 -4.93 -19.80 3.94
C TYR A 62 -3.47 -19.43 4.23
N GLY A 63 -3.27 -18.41 5.05
CA GLY A 63 -1.97 -18.01 5.56
C GLY A 63 -1.48 -18.90 6.70
N ASN A 64 -0.26 -18.63 7.17
CA ASN A 64 0.28 -19.33 8.34
C ASN A 64 -0.60 -19.05 9.57
N PRO A 65 -0.96 -20.08 10.34
CA PRO A 65 -1.74 -19.91 11.56
C PRO A 65 -0.95 -19.11 12.59
N TYR A 66 -1.65 -18.23 13.29
CA TYR A 66 -1.11 -17.41 14.36
C TYR A 66 -1.71 -17.80 15.71
N LEU A 67 -0.87 -18.10 16.69
CA LEU A 67 -1.28 -18.52 18.03
C LEU A 67 -1.37 -17.31 18.95
N LEU A 68 -2.55 -17.05 19.50
CA LEU A 68 -2.78 -15.95 20.43
C LEU A 68 -2.30 -16.31 21.85
N GLY A 69 -0.98 -16.39 22.08
CA GLY A 69 -0.41 -16.62 23.41
C GLY A 69 -1.14 -17.72 24.22
N ASN A 70 -1.73 -17.36 25.37
CA ASN A 70 -2.47 -18.29 26.25
C ASN A 70 -3.97 -18.49 25.88
N SER A 71 -4.41 -18.02 24.72
CA SER A 71 -5.78 -18.17 24.22
C SER A 71 -5.97 -19.51 23.50
N PRO A 72 -7.16 -20.14 23.54
CA PRO A 72 -7.46 -21.30 22.71
C PRO A 72 -7.70 -20.94 21.24
N TYR A 73 -7.65 -19.65 20.88
CA TYR A 73 -7.89 -19.20 19.52
C TYR A 73 -6.62 -19.19 18.67
N VAL A 74 -6.74 -19.76 17.48
CA VAL A 74 -5.79 -19.68 16.38
C VAL A 74 -6.37 -18.75 15.32
N LEU A 75 -5.59 -17.74 14.92
CA LEU A 75 -5.96 -16.85 13.82
C LEU A 75 -5.42 -17.41 12.51
N ILE A 76 -6.27 -17.47 11.49
CA ILE A 76 -5.89 -18.00 10.18
C ILE A 76 -6.21 -16.93 9.13
N PRO A 77 -5.19 -16.25 8.57
CA PRO A 77 -5.39 -15.27 7.50
C PRO A 77 -6.03 -15.93 6.27
N VAL A 78 -6.99 -15.26 5.65
CA VAL A 78 -7.64 -15.69 4.40
C VAL A 78 -7.24 -14.74 3.29
N ARG A 79 -6.66 -15.28 2.22
CA ARG A 79 -6.23 -14.52 1.04
C ARG A 79 -6.85 -15.08 -0.22
N LEU A 80 -6.80 -14.31 -1.29
CA LEU A 80 -7.07 -14.79 -2.63
C LEU A 80 -5.74 -14.95 -3.37
N ALA A 81 -5.68 -15.96 -4.23
CA ALA A 81 -4.56 -16.16 -5.13
C ALA A 81 -5.10 -16.58 -6.49
N SER A 82 -4.45 -16.13 -7.57
CA SER A 82 -4.80 -16.58 -8.91
C SER A 82 -4.57 -18.09 -9.06
N THR A 83 -5.42 -18.76 -9.82
CA THR A 83 -5.24 -20.16 -10.24
C THR A 83 -4.29 -20.29 -11.44
N ASP A 84 -4.05 -19.19 -12.15
CA ASP A 84 -3.02 -19.09 -13.18
C ASP A 84 -1.63 -19.21 -12.53
N GLU A 85 -0.82 -20.16 -12.97
CA GLU A 85 0.50 -20.44 -12.36
C GLU A 85 1.52 -19.31 -12.59
N ASP A 86 1.43 -18.58 -13.70
CA ASP A 86 2.34 -17.47 -14.03
C ASP A 86 1.99 -16.24 -13.18
N ILE A 87 0.69 -15.96 -13.02
CA ILE A 87 0.20 -14.92 -12.10
C ILE A 87 0.48 -15.33 -10.66
N PHE A 88 0.20 -16.58 -10.28
CA PHE A 88 0.49 -17.12 -8.96
C PHE A 88 1.98 -17.01 -8.64
N GLY A 89 2.87 -17.33 -9.59
CA GLY A 89 4.31 -17.19 -9.43
C GLY A 89 4.77 -15.74 -9.23
N LYS A 90 4.11 -14.79 -9.90
CA LYS A 90 4.32 -13.34 -9.69
C LYS A 90 3.79 -12.87 -8.32
N LEU A 91 2.53 -13.16 -8.01
CA LEU A 91 1.89 -12.82 -6.73
C LEU A 91 2.58 -13.49 -5.53
N LYS A 92 3.11 -14.71 -5.68
CA LYS A 92 3.89 -15.39 -4.64
C LYS A 92 5.12 -14.59 -4.23
N ARG A 93 5.72 -13.84 -5.16
CA ARG A 93 6.92 -13.04 -4.93
C ARG A 93 6.61 -11.65 -4.36
N GLU A 94 5.38 -11.17 -4.57
CA GLU A 94 4.91 -9.84 -4.13
C GLU A 94 4.12 -9.88 -2.81
N TYR A 95 3.20 -10.84 -2.65
CA TYR A 95 2.32 -11.00 -1.48
C TYR A 95 2.72 -12.15 -0.53
N PHE A 96 3.51 -13.12 -1.02
CA PHE A 96 3.97 -14.28 -0.23
C PHE A 96 5.49 -14.34 -0.06
N SER A 97 6.21 -13.23 -0.29
CA SER A 97 7.65 -13.18 -0.06
C SER A 97 7.93 -13.49 1.43
N PRO A 98 8.90 -14.37 1.73
CA PRO A 98 9.31 -14.66 3.10
C PRO A 98 9.71 -13.42 3.89
N GLU A 99 10.14 -12.34 3.23
CA GLU A 99 10.53 -11.08 3.89
C GLU A 99 9.34 -10.24 4.40
N GLN A 100 8.12 -10.39 3.84
CA GLN A 100 6.88 -9.89 4.44
C GLN A 100 6.33 -10.85 5.51
N LEU A 101 6.76 -12.13 5.48
CA LEU A 101 6.45 -13.16 6.49
C LEU A 101 7.42 -13.12 7.68
N TYR A 102 8.58 -12.48 7.54
CA TYR A 102 9.41 -12.06 8.66
C TYR A 102 8.79 -10.80 9.23
N THR A 103 8.11 -10.98 10.36
CA THR A 103 8.06 -10.00 11.44
C THR A 103 9.34 -9.16 11.40
N ARG A 104 9.23 -7.90 10.93
CA ARG A 104 10.30 -6.94 11.14
C ARG A 104 10.27 -6.68 12.65
N TYR A 105 11.02 -7.50 13.40
CA TYR A 105 11.55 -7.17 14.71
C TYR A 105 12.47 -5.95 14.52
N SER A 106 11.85 -4.81 14.21
CA SER A 106 12.47 -3.51 14.37
C SER A 106 12.45 -3.28 15.87
N ASP A 107 13.63 -3.26 16.48
CA ASP A 107 13.95 -3.15 17.91
C ASP A 107 13.37 -1.91 18.64
N SER A 108 12.29 -1.31 18.15
CA SER A 108 11.56 -0.22 18.80
C SER A 108 10.04 -0.44 18.90
N TYR A 109 9.43 -1.38 18.16
CA TYR A 109 8.04 -1.79 18.37
C TYR A 109 7.82 -3.21 17.83
N ASN A 110 7.62 -4.20 18.71
CA ASN A 110 7.14 -5.54 18.35
C ASN A 110 5.69 -5.45 17.80
N ARG A 111 5.53 -4.97 16.57
CA ARG A 111 4.26 -4.92 15.84
C ARG A 111 4.18 -6.19 14.98
N LEU A 112 3.28 -7.11 15.31
CA LEU A 112 2.81 -8.05 14.30
C LEU A 112 1.93 -7.27 13.34
N ASN A 113 2.44 -6.99 12.14
CA ASN A 113 1.69 -6.33 11.08
C ASN A 113 1.29 -7.38 10.05
N TYR A 114 0.14 -8.01 10.26
CA TYR A 114 -0.47 -8.84 9.23
C TYR A 114 -1.34 -7.93 8.36
N GLY A 115 -0.99 -7.78 7.10
CA GLY A 115 -1.78 -7.04 6.13
C GLY A 115 -2.11 -7.90 4.91
N ASN A 116 -2.76 -7.27 3.95
CA ASN A 116 -3.02 -7.84 2.62
C ASN A 116 -3.77 -9.18 2.69
N MET A 117 -4.97 -9.14 3.25
CA MET A 117 -5.84 -10.31 3.38
C MET A 117 -7.30 -9.90 3.24
N TYR A 118 -8.17 -10.84 2.89
CA TYR A 118 -9.61 -10.57 2.72
C TYR A 118 -10.41 -10.95 3.97
N ASN A 119 -9.85 -11.77 4.86
CA ASN A 119 -10.48 -12.12 6.13
C ASN A 119 -9.47 -12.71 7.11
N VAL A 120 -9.91 -12.91 8.35
CA VAL A 120 -9.22 -13.71 9.37
C VAL A 120 -10.23 -14.69 9.95
N LEU A 121 -9.89 -15.98 9.97
CA LEU A 121 -10.67 -16.97 10.70
C LEU A 121 -10.17 -17.08 12.14
N PHE A 122 -11.11 -17.22 13.06
CA PHE A 122 -10.89 -17.49 14.47
C PHE A 122 -11.28 -18.94 14.73
N TYR A 123 -10.29 -19.82 14.83
CA TYR A 123 -10.47 -21.22 15.14
C TYR A 123 -10.23 -21.46 16.64
N ASN A 124 -11.21 -21.99 17.36
CA ASN A 124 -11.09 -22.36 18.76
C ASN A 124 -10.64 -23.83 18.87
N SER A 125 -9.42 -24.06 19.32
CA SER A 125 -8.86 -25.41 19.43
C SER A 125 -9.52 -26.26 20.51
N SER A 126 -10.23 -25.66 21.47
CA SER A 126 -10.86 -26.38 22.58
C SER A 126 -12.15 -27.10 22.17
N ASP A 127 -12.91 -26.52 21.24
CA ASP A 127 -14.21 -27.05 20.79
C ASP A 127 -14.32 -27.22 19.26
N SER A 128 -13.23 -26.95 18.53
CA SER A 128 -13.15 -27.03 17.07
C SER A 128 -14.10 -26.10 16.31
N THR A 129 -14.63 -25.06 16.96
CA THR A 129 -15.46 -24.04 16.29
C THR A 129 -14.60 -23.07 15.48
N CYS A 130 -15.15 -22.55 14.38
CA CYS A 130 -14.47 -21.61 13.50
C CYS A 130 -15.44 -20.55 13.00
N TYR A 131 -15.04 -19.28 12.99
CA TYR A 131 -15.82 -18.18 12.40
C TYR A 131 -14.91 -17.15 11.74
N SER A 132 -15.45 -16.38 10.81
CA SER A 132 -14.75 -15.26 10.17
C SER A 132 -14.83 -13.98 11.00
N LEU A 133 -13.84 -13.10 10.84
CA LEU A 133 -13.86 -11.73 11.35
C LEU A 133 -14.93 -10.89 10.68
N LEU A 134 -15.01 -11.02 9.35
CA LEU A 134 -15.90 -10.24 8.48
C LEU A 134 -16.91 -11.17 7.81
N ASP A 135 -18.12 -10.66 7.63
CA ASP A 135 -19.25 -11.29 6.95
C ASP A 135 -19.59 -10.58 5.61
N ARG A 136 -18.72 -9.66 5.18
CA ARG A 136 -18.85 -8.85 3.97
C ARG A 136 -17.52 -8.79 3.21
N LYS A 137 -17.57 -8.42 1.92
CA LYS A 137 -16.38 -8.17 1.10
C LYS A 137 -15.66 -6.92 1.63
N ALA A 138 -14.40 -7.07 1.98
CA ALA A 138 -13.49 -6.00 2.36
C ALA A 138 -12.05 -6.50 2.24
N PHE A 139 -11.11 -5.58 2.16
CA PHE A 139 -9.68 -5.86 2.22
C PHE A 139 -9.11 -5.38 3.53
N ILE A 140 -8.47 -6.28 4.28
CA ILE A 140 -7.77 -5.96 5.53
C ILE A 140 -6.35 -5.53 5.17
N ASN A 141 -6.13 -4.23 5.22
CA ASN A 141 -4.84 -3.60 4.92
C ASN A 141 -3.82 -3.84 6.02
N LYS A 142 -4.25 -3.63 7.26
CA LYS A 142 -3.40 -3.74 8.45
C LYS A 142 -4.15 -4.43 9.57
N PHE A 143 -3.49 -5.26 10.35
CA PHE A 143 -4.05 -6.01 11.48
C PHE A 143 -3.06 -6.05 12.63
N TYR A 144 -3.47 -5.54 13.79
CA TYR A 144 -2.61 -5.21 14.92
C TYR A 144 -3.15 -5.73 16.25
N ILE A 145 -2.27 -6.33 17.04
CA ILE A 145 -2.55 -6.80 18.40
C ILE A 145 -1.61 -6.04 19.36
N PRO A 146 -2.10 -5.04 20.13
CA PRO A 146 -1.23 -4.14 20.89
C PRO A 146 -0.45 -4.77 22.07
N SER A 147 -0.89 -5.92 22.58
CA SER A 147 -0.54 -6.43 23.92
C SER A 147 0.59 -7.46 23.98
N GLU A 148 1.24 -7.79 22.87
CA GLU A 148 2.25 -8.88 22.85
C GLU A 148 3.67 -8.46 23.28
N ARG A 149 3.79 -7.34 23.98
CA ARG A 149 5.00 -7.10 24.78
C ARG A 149 4.96 -8.13 25.90
N GLY A 150 6.03 -8.90 26.08
CA GLY A 150 6.18 -9.94 27.12
C GLY A 150 6.11 -9.46 28.57
N ALA A 151 5.13 -8.62 28.90
CA ALA A 151 4.73 -8.20 30.22
C ALA A 151 3.38 -8.85 30.52
N ASP A 152 3.28 -9.37 31.73
CA ASP A 152 2.13 -10.05 32.33
C ASP A 152 0.97 -9.05 32.57
N THR A 153 0.50 -8.41 31.51
CA THR A 153 -0.47 -7.32 31.58
C THR A 153 -1.74 -7.73 30.86
N THR A 154 -2.85 -7.67 31.59
CA THR A 154 -4.24 -7.64 31.10
C THR A 154 -4.55 -6.44 30.18
N GLN A 155 -3.53 -5.72 29.71
CA GLN A 155 -3.61 -4.53 28.87
C GLN A 155 -3.64 -4.96 27.40
N GLY A 156 -4.77 -4.72 26.73
CA GLY A 156 -4.95 -4.94 25.28
C GLY A 156 -5.72 -6.21 24.90
N ASN A 157 -6.95 -6.33 25.41
CA ASN A 157 -7.92 -7.34 24.98
C ASN A 157 -8.65 -6.96 23.67
N PHE A 158 -7.92 -6.41 22.71
CA PHE A 158 -8.50 -5.98 21.44
C PHE A 158 -7.51 -6.06 20.29
N ILE A 159 -8.08 -6.00 19.08
CA ILE A 159 -7.36 -5.94 17.82
C ILE A 159 -7.74 -4.63 17.15
N ILE A 160 -6.77 -3.93 16.59
CA ILE A 160 -7.00 -2.79 15.69
C ILE A 160 -6.69 -3.26 14.27
N PHE A 161 -7.53 -2.92 13.31
CA PHE A 161 -7.27 -3.25 11.91
C PHE A 161 -7.85 -2.18 10.99
N THR A 162 -7.37 -2.12 9.75
CA THR A 162 -7.92 -1.22 8.74
C THR A 162 -8.57 -1.99 7.62
N LEU A 163 -9.66 -1.45 7.08
CA LEU A 163 -10.41 -2.01 5.97
C LEU A 163 -10.45 -1.04 4.80
N SER A 164 -10.26 -1.56 3.58
CA SER A 164 -10.85 -0.99 2.37
C SER A 164 -12.17 -1.70 2.11
N GLU A 165 -13.23 -0.93 1.95
CA GLU A 165 -14.59 -1.46 1.75
C GLU A 165 -15.26 -0.93 0.49
N GLN A 166 -14.62 0.03 -0.19
CA GLN A 166 -15.10 0.63 -1.42
C GLN A 166 -13.92 0.76 -2.36
N ASP A 167 -14.20 0.60 -3.63
CA ASP A 167 -13.31 0.91 -4.73
C ASP A 167 -13.25 2.44 -4.90
N TYR A 168 -12.19 3.06 -4.38
CA TYR A 168 -11.95 4.49 -4.44
C TYR A 168 -11.36 4.90 -5.78
N ASN A 169 -10.46 4.08 -6.33
CA ASN A 169 -9.71 4.39 -7.56
C ASN A 169 -10.50 4.03 -8.85
N ASN A 170 -11.59 3.28 -8.73
CA ASN A 170 -12.51 2.78 -9.77
C ASN A 170 -11.85 1.77 -10.73
N ASP A 171 -10.96 0.91 -10.23
CA ASP A 171 -10.36 -0.19 -11.00
C ASP A 171 -11.18 -1.50 -10.95
N ASN A 172 -12.29 -1.51 -10.22
CA ASN A 172 -13.21 -2.63 -9.94
C ASN A 172 -12.73 -3.64 -8.89
N ASP A 173 -11.57 -3.41 -8.28
CA ASP A 173 -11.07 -4.19 -7.17
C ASP A 173 -11.29 -3.46 -5.83
N ILE A 174 -11.27 -4.22 -4.73
CA ILE A 174 -11.23 -3.64 -3.39
C ILE A 174 -9.96 -4.17 -2.76
N ASP A 175 -8.97 -3.32 -2.63
CA ASP A 175 -7.62 -3.72 -2.22
C ASP A 175 -6.89 -2.62 -1.42
N GLY A 176 -5.55 -2.68 -1.40
CA GLY A 176 -4.73 -1.78 -0.60
C GLY A 176 -4.42 -0.43 -1.24
N ASP A 177 -4.86 -0.20 -2.47
CA ASP A 177 -4.76 1.10 -3.13
C ASP A 177 -5.99 1.98 -2.82
N ASP A 178 -7.01 1.41 -2.17
CA ASP A 178 -8.20 2.11 -1.71
C ASP A 178 -8.06 2.76 -0.33
N GLY A 179 -8.99 3.67 -0.01
CA GLY A 179 -9.04 4.35 1.28
C GLY A 179 -9.31 3.42 2.48
N GLU A 180 -8.48 3.58 3.51
CA GLU A 180 -8.51 2.74 4.71
C GLU A 180 -9.29 3.34 5.90
N THR A 181 -10.40 2.72 6.31
CA THR A 181 -11.07 3.03 7.59
C THR A 181 -10.56 2.16 8.73
N VAL A 182 -10.56 2.69 9.96
CA VAL A 182 -9.99 2.02 11.14
C VAL A 182 -11.09 1.36 11.97
N TYR A 183 -10.89 0.09 12.29
CA TYR A 183 -11.76 -0.74 13.11
C TYR A 183 -11.05 -1.28 14.34
N LYS A 184 -11.87 -1.69 15.31
CA LYS A 184 -11.47 -2.44 16.48
C LYS A 184 -12.40 -3.63 16.69
N CYS A 185 -11.89 -4.73 17.20
CA CYS A 185 -12.69 -5.82 17.77
C CYS A 185 -12.03 -6.35 19.05
N SER A 186 -12.70 -7.26 19.75
CA SER A 186 -12.08 -8.04 20.84
C SER A 186 -10.96 -8.94 20.30
N LEU A 187 -10.10 -9.49 21.19
CA LEU A 187 -9.09 -10.50 20.79
C LEU A 187 -9.68 -11.75 20.14
N TYR A 188 -10.99 -11.95 20.23
CA TYR A 188 -11.71 -13.05 19.62
C TYR A 188 -12.49 -12.61 18.38
N GLY A 189 -12.16 -11.47 17.77
CA GLY A 189 -12.82 -11.07 16.52
C GLY A 189 -14.31 -10.74 16.65
N LYS A 190 -14.80 -10.55 17.87
CA LYS A 190 -16.19 -10.13 18.15
C LYS A 190 -16.27 -8.63 18.42
N ASP A 191 -17.46 -8.07 18.27
CA ASP A 191 -17.74 -6.64 18.48
C ASP A 191 -16.90 -5.72 17.57
N VAL A 192 -16.85 -6.06 16.28
CA VAL A 192 -16.22 -5.22 15.26
C VAL A 192 -16.92 -3.86 15.23
N ARG A 193 -16.15 -2.79 15.42
CA ARG A 193 -16.62 -1.39 15.43
C ARG A 193 -15.64 -0.50 14.71
N GLN A 194 -16.17 0.37 13.87
CA GLN A 194 -15.41 1.46 13.27
C GLN A 194 -15.06 2.49 14.34
N ILE A 195 -13.82 2.96 14.33
CA ILE A 195 -13.31 3.94 15.30
C ILE A 195 -12.77 5.21 14.63
N SER A 196 -12.58 5.22 13.31
CA SER A 196 -12.30 6.42 12.52
C SER A 196 -13.59 6.97 11.85
N PRO A 197 -13.59 8.22 11.38
CA PRO A 197 -14.54 8.69 10.37
C PRO A 197 -14.42 7.90 9.06
N ASP A 198 -15.38 8.13 8.16
CA ASP A 198 -15.34 7.65 6.78
C ASP A 198 -14.43 8.54 5.90
N ARG A 199 -14.03 8.05 4.73
CA ARG A 199 -13.23 8.79 3.72
C ARG A 199 -11.90 9.30 4.27
N ILE A 200 -11.19 8.41 4.96
CA ILE A 200 -9.89 8.68 5.53
C ILE A 200 -8.86 7.64 5.06
N GLN A 201 -7.60 8.02 5.17
CA GLN A 201 -6.46 7.12 5.06
C GLN A 201 -5.67 7.15 6.38
N LEU A 202 -5.41 5.98 6.96
CA LEU A 202 -4.62 5.89 8.19
C LEU A 202 -3.11 5.99 7.90
N ILE A 203 -2.48 7.03 8.47
CA ILE A 203 -1.02 7.24 8.39
C ILE A 203 -0.31 6.47 9.52
N ASP A 204 -0.70 6.69 10.78
CA ASP A 204 -0.15 5.99 11.94
C ASP A 204 -1.13 6.05 13.13
N TRP A 205 -0.90 5.25 14.15
CA TRP A 205 -1.69 5.29 15.38
C TRP A 205 -0.84 4.95 16.61
N LYS A 206 -1.31 5.40 17.77
CA LYS A 206 -0.73 5.07 19.09
C LYS A 206 -1.82 4.83 20.12
N THR A 207 -1.59 3.87 21.01
CA THR A 207 -2.42 3.66 22.20
C THR A 207 -1.73 4.24 23.44
N ASP A 208 -2.57 4.74 24.33
CA ASP A 208 -2.26 5.18 25.68
C ASP A 208 -3.23 4.45 26.62
N ASP A 209 -2.84 3.23 26.99
CA ASP A 209 -3.67 2.33 27.78
C ASP A 209 -3.93 2.90 29.19
N ALA A 210 -3.00 3.69 29.72
CA ALA A 210 -3.14 4.32 31.03
C ALA A 210 -4.30 5.32 31.07
N ASN A 211 -4.60 5.96 29.94
CA ASN A 211 -5.68 6.93 29.81
C ASN A 211 -6.85 6.44 28.95
N ASP A 212 -6.85 5.16 28.58
CA ASP A 212 -7.86 4.54 27.73
C ASP A 212 -8.03 5.26 26.37
N ARG A 213 -6.92 5.64 25.72
CA ARG A 213 -6.94 6.41 24.47
C ARG A 213 -6.24 5.74 23.32
N ILE A 214 -6.84 5.87 22.14
CA ILE A 214 -6.14 5.71 20.88
C ILE A 214 -6.07 7.08 20.19
N TYR A 215 -4.91 7.38 19.62
CA TYR A 215 -4.65 8.52 18.76
C TYR A 215 -4.36 8.00 17.35
N MET A 216 -5.03 8.56 16.35
CA MET A 216 -4.84 8.19 14.95
C MET A 216 -4.45 9.44 14.17
N TYR A 217 -3.35 9.34 13.43
CA TYR A 217 -2.94 10.33 12.46
C TYR A 217 -3.48 9.90 11.10
N ILE A 218 -4.33 10.75 10.51
CA ILE A 218 -5.11 10.42 9.31
C ILE A 218 -4.99 11.53 8.27
N THR A 219 -5.20 11.17 7.01
CA THR A 219 -5.57 12.09 5.93
C THR A 219 -7.07 11.94 5.68
N GLU A 220 -7.83 13.03 5.62
CA GLU A 220 -9.24 13.02 5.21
C GLU A 220 -9.34 13.47 3.75
N ASP A 221 -10.10 12.74 2.93
CA ASP A 221 -10.48 13.18 1.57
C ASP A 221 -11.40 14.39 1.68
N SER A 222 -10.78 15.55 1.74
CA SER A 222 -11.41 16.82 2.10
C SER A 222 -12.00 17.54 0.89
N ASN A 223 -11.55 17.19 -0.31
CA ASN A 223 -12.05 17.68 -1.58
C ASN A 223 -13.08 16.72 -2.23
N GLY A 224 -13.21 15.48 -1.73
CA GLY A 224 -14.16 14.47 -2.18
C GLY A 224 -13.77 13.78 -3.50
N ASP A 225 -12.49 13.84 -3.88
CA ASP A 225 -11.99 13.30 -5.15
C ASP A 225 -11.53 11.83 -5.04
N LYS A 226 -11.69 11.22 -3.86
CA LYS A 226 -11.31 9.85 -3.53
C LYS A 226 -9.79 9.56 -3.62
N LYS A 227 -8.96 10.59 -3.62
CA LYS A 227 -7.50 10.46 -3.58
C LYS A 227 -7.03 11.04 -2.27
N PHE A 228 -5.99 10.45 -1.69
CA PHE A 228 -5.39 10.93 -0.46
C PHE A 228 -4.04 11.56 -0.79
N ASN A 229 -4.04 12.86 -1.07
CA ASN A 229 -2.87 13.57 -1.60
C ASN A 229 -2.60 14.90 -0.87
N ASN A 230 -1.73 15.75 -1.43
CA ASN A 230 -1.32 17.00 -0.80
C ASN A 230 -2.41 18.08 -0.75
N ASP A 231 -3.49 17.91 -1.51
CA ASP A 231 -4.66 18.77 -1.48
C ASP A 231 -5.56 18.47 -0.25
N ASP A 232 -5.28 17.38 0.46
CA ASP A 232 -6.03 16.92 1.61
C ASP A 232 -5.48 17.38 2.96
N ASN A 233 -6.39 17.42 3.94
CA ASN A 233 -6.05 17.78 5.29
C ASN A 233 -5.61 16.55 6.09
N THR A 234 -4.45 16.66 6.74
CA THR A 234 -4.05 15.71 7.77
C THR A 234 -4.52 16.19 9.14
N MET A 235 -4.96 15.26 10.00
CA MET A 235 -5.43 15.56 11.35
C MET A 235 -5.10 14.45 12.33
N ILE A 236 -5.06 14.80 13.62
CA ILE A 236 -4.98 13.83 14.71
C ILE A 236 -6.35 13.72 15.35
N ILE A 237 -6.92 12.52 15.31
CA ILE A 237 -8.17 12.19 15.99
C ILE A 237 -7.92 11.27 17.18
N SER A 238 -8.83 11.28 18.16
CA SER A 238 -8.76 10.37 19.30
C SER A 238 -10.13 9.85 19.73
N THR A 239 -10.14 8.62 20.24
CA THR A 239 -11.30 7.99 20.88
C THR A 239 -10.89 7.16 22.08
N SER A 240 -11.88 6.67 22.84
CA SER A 240 -11.68 5.75 23.95
C SER A 240 -11.41 4.32 23.45
N ILE A 241 -10.42 3.65 24.04
CA ILE A 241 -10.16 2.24 23.72
C ILE A 241 -11.31 1.38 24.26
N SER A 242 -11.78 1.58 25.48
CA SER A 242 -12.82 0.73 26.09
C SER A 242 -14.22 0.99 25.53
N ASN A 243 -14.59 2.27 25.38
CA ASN A 243 -15.88 2.75 24.89
C ASN A 243 -15.72 3.39 23.50
N SER A 244 -15.29 2.58 22.54
CA SER A 244 -14.90 3.04 21.20
C SER A 244 -16.10 3.55 20.40
N GLY A 245 -16.22 4.87 20.31
CA GLY A 245 -16.98 5.57 19.27
C GLY A 245 -16.05 6.13 18.19
N VAL A 246 -16.63 6.76 17.16
CA VAL A 246 -15.87 7.46 16.12
C VAL A 246 -15.01 8.56 16.74
N GLY A 247 -13.72 8.56 16.41
CA GLY A 247 -12.73 9.50 16.90
C GLY A 247 -13.01 10.94 16.48
N LYS A 248 -12.54 11.88 17.30
CA LYS A 248 -12.70 13.32 17.07
C LYS A 248 -11.35 14.00 17.02
N GLU A 249 -11.25 15.04 16.19
CA GLU A 249 -10.04 15.84 16.10
C GLU A 249 -9.68 16.48 17.45
N ILE A 250 -8.40 16.40 17.82
CA ILE A 250 -7.91 16.93 19.10
C ILE A 250 -7.29 18.34 18.98
N ILE A 251 -6.97 18.77 17.76
CA ILE A 251 -6.37 20.08 17.49
C ILE A 251 -7.48 21.06 17.09
N SER A 252 -7.71 22.09 17.91
CA SER A 252 -8.75 23.08 17.65
C SER A 252 -8.35 24.08 16.56
N ASP A 253 -9.35 24.69 15.91
CA ASP A 253 -9.12 25.72 14.90
C ASP A 253 -8.35 26.93 15.42
N SER A 254 -8.52 27.28 16.70
CA SER A 254 -7.75 28.35 17.34
C SER A 254 -6.25 28.05 17.35
N ILE A 255 -5.87 26.81 17.68
CA ILE A 255 -4.46 26.37 17.65
C ILE A 255 -3.96 26.33 16.20
N LYS A 256 -4.75 25.77 15.27
CA LYS A 256 -4.39 25.73 13.84
C LYS A 256 -4.12 27.14 13.31
N ASN A 257 -5.02 28.09 13.57
CA ASN A 257 -4.88 29.47 13.12
C ASN A 257 -3.68 30.17 13.76
N SER A 258 -3.40 29.88 15.03
CA SER A 258 -2.20 30.38 15.71
C SER A 258 -0.91 29.84 15.09
N MET A 259 -0.88 28.57 14.66
CA MET A 259 0.28 28.00 13.96
C MET A 259 0.40 28.57 12.54
N LYS A 260 -0.72 28.74 11.83
CA LYS A 260 -0.71 29.37 10.49
C LYS A 260 -0.14 30.78 10.56
N SER A 261 -0.55 31.61 11.51
CA SER A 261 -0.03 32.99 11.62
C SER A 261 1.46 33.08 11.94
N LEU A 262 2.04 32.04 12.56
CA LEU A 262 3.47 31.97 12.84
C LEU A 262 4.31 31.61 11.61
N TYR A 263 3.82 30.73 10.74
CA TYR A 263 4.63 30.09 9.70
C TYR A 263 4.15 30.34 8.26
N LEU A 264 2.88 30.68 8.06
CA LEU A 264 2.27 30.95 6.76
C LEU A 264 1.91 32.44 6.71
N LYS A 265 2.73 33.22 6.02
CA LYS A 265 2.47 34.64 5.75
C LYS A 265 1.64 34.82 4.49
#